data_AF-X1M234-F1
#
_entry.id   AF-X1M234-F1
#
_cell.length_a   1.000
_cell.length_b   1.000
_cell.length_c   1.000
_cell.angle_alpha   90.00
_cell.angle_beta   90.00
_cell.angle_gamma   90.00
#
_symmetry.space_group_name_H-M   'P 1'
#
loop_
_entity.id
_entity.type
_entity.pdbx_description
1 polymer ?
#
loop_
_entity_poly.entity_id
_entity_poly.type
_entity_poly.pdbx_seq_one_letter_code
_entity_poly.pdbx_strand_id
1 'polypeptide(L)' 'PHMIFVTLFAEGAIPFGILLASSVVQDGHGMLPLLAESKRGFISVKVVNFAVGLLVGFFCYLVGF' A
#
# COMPACT_ATOMS: atom_id res chain seq x y z
N PRO A 1 -9.96 -2.77 8.45
CA PRO A 1 -9.26 -1.48 8.16
C PRO A 1 -8.82 -1.31 6.71
N HIS A 2 -8.36 -2.38 6.03
CA HIS A 2 -7.83 -2.32 4.65
C HIS A 2 -8.87 -2.14 3.54
N MET A 3 -10.15 -2.42 3.82
CA MET A 3 -11.23 -2.35 2.83
C MET A 3 -11.68 -0.92 2.50
N ILE A 4 -11.23 0.10 3.23
CA ILE A 4 -11.73 1.47 3.03
C ILE A 4 -11.39 2.01 1.63
N PHE A 5 -10.22 1.68 1.08
CA PHE A 5 -9.87 2.07 -0.29
C PHE A 5 -10.66 1.26 -1.31
N VAL A 6 -11.01 0.01 -1.01
CA VAL A 6 -11.87 -0.81 -1.87
C VAL A 6 -13.27 -0.22 -1.92
N THR A 7 -13.84 0.17 -0.78
CA THR A 7 -15.18 0.80 -0.73
C THR A 7 -15.17 2.17 -1.40
N LEU A 8 -14.17 3.01 -1.13
CA LEU A 8 -14.03 4.32 -1.78
C LEU A 8 -13.87 4.20 -3.30
N PHE A 9 -13.15 3.18 -3.78
CA PHE A 9 -13.06 2.91 -5.22
C PHE A 9 -14.38 2.42 -5.79
N ALA A 10 -15.08 1.50 -5.10
CA ALA A 10 -16.38 0.98 -5.52
C ALA A 10 -17.46 2.08 -5.57
N GLU A 11 -17.38 3.06 -4.68
CA GLU A 11 -18.24 4.26 -4.65
C GLU A 11 -17.81 5.34 -5.67
N GLY A 12 -16.67 5.15 -6.36
CA GLY A 12 -16.14 6.11 -7.33
C GLY A 12 -15.48 7.35 -6.72
N ALA A 13 -15.22 7.35 -5.41
CA ALA A 13 -14.62 8.48 -4.69
C ALA A 13 -13.10 8.62 -4.90
N ILE A 14 -12.41 7.53 -5.27
CA ILE A 14 -10.98 7.52 -5.57
C ILE A 14 -10.68 6.82 -6.90
N PRO A 15 -9.64 7.23 -7.63
CA PRO A 15 -9.21 6.58 -8.86
C PRO A 15 -8.45 5.26 -8.57
N PHE A 16 -8.26 4.44 -9.61
CA PHE A 16 -7.64 3.12 -9.50
C PHE A 16 -6.21 3.21 -8.98
N GLY A 17 -5.45 4.25 -9.35
CA GLY A 17 -4.09 4.47 -8.86
C GLY A 17 -4.00 4.54 -7.33
N ILE A 18 -4.97 5.16 -6.66
CA ILE A 18 -5.01 5.24 -5.18
C ILE A 18 -5.32 3.87 -4.58
N LEU A 19 -6.27 3.13 -5.16
CA LEU A 19 -6.55 1.76 -4.72
C LEU A 19 -5.29 0.89 -4.84
N LEU A 20 -4.65 0.88 -6.01
CA LEU A 20 -3.45 0.09 -6.28
C LEU A 20 -2.30 0.43 -5.33
N ALA A 21 -1.99 1.71 -5.17
CA ALA A 21 -0.95 2.15 -4.24
C ALA A 21 -1.26 1.71 -2.80
N SER A 22 -2.53 1.84 -2.37
CA SER A 22 -2.94 1.39 -1.03
C SER A 22 -2.77 -0.13 -0.86
N SER A 23 -3.09 -0.94 -1.88
CA SER A 23 -2.92 -2.39 -1.83
C SER A 23 -1.46 -2.82 -1.74
N VAL A 24 -0.54 -2.06 -2.36
CA VAL A 24 0.91 -2.36 -2.29
C VAL A 24 1.51 -2.03 -0.93
N VAL A 25 1.10 -0.93 -0.29
CA VAL A 25 1.67 -0.49 1.01
C VAL A 25 1.09 -1.25 2.21
N GLN A 26 0.01 -2.02 1.98
CA GLN A 26 -0.64 -2.81 3.01
C GLN A 26 0.16 -4.05 3.38
N ASP A 27 0.44 -4.18 4.67
CA ASP A 27 1.07 -5.38 5.22
C ASP A 27 0.03 -6.29 5.83
N GLY A 28 0.24 -7.60 5.70
CA GLY A 28 -0.58 -8.61 6.34
C GLY A 28 -0.16 -8.90 7.79
N HIS A 29 -0.82 -9.90 8.38
CA HIS A 29 -0.53 -10.36 9.74
C HIS A 29 0.91 -10.83 9.96
N GLY A 30 1.65 -11.19 8.90
CA GLY A 30 3.07 -11.56 8.96
C GLY A 30 3.99 -10.44 9.43
N MET A 31 3.52 -9.19 9.42
CA MET A 31 4.30 -8.04 9.88
C MET A 31 4.41 -7.97 11.42
N LEU A 32 3.45 -8.55 12.16
CA LEU A 32 3.47 -8.56 13.62
C LEU A 32 4.56 -9.50 14.18
N PRO A 33 4.71 -10.74 13.70
CA PRO A 33 5.86 -11.58 14.03
C PRO A 33 7.19 -10.94 13.63
N LEU A 34 7.27 -10.34 12.44
CA LEU A 34 8.51 -9.69 11.97
C LEU A 34 8.89 -8.49 12.85
N LEU A 35 7.90 -7.71 13.32
CA LEU A 35 8.14 -6.64 14.29
C LEU A 35 8.68 -7.16 15.62
N ALA A 36 8.19 -8.32 16.07
CA ALA A 36 8.62 -8.95 17.30
C ALA A 36 10.03 -9.57 17.19
N GLU A 37 10.37 -10.11 16.03
CA GLU A 37 11.68 -10.75 15.76
C GLU A 37 12.76 -9.71 15.43
N SER A 38 12.49 -8.80 14.49
CA SER A 38 13.46 -7.81 14.03
C SER A 38 12.80 -6.50 13.63
N LYS A 39 12.97 -5.48 14.48
CA LYS A 39 12.59 -4.09 14.16
C LYS A 39 13.23 -3.59 12.87
N ARG A 40 14.48 -3.98 12.59
CA ARG A 40 15.17 -3.61 11.35
C ARG A 40 14.51 -4.26 10.14
N GLY A 41 14.21 -5.55 10.21
CA GLY A 41 13.48 -6.26 9.15
C GLY A 41 12.11 -5.65 8.88
N PHE A 42 11.36 -5.34 9.94
CA PHE A 42 10.07 -4.65 9.85
C PHE A 42 10.18 -3.31 9.10
N ILE A 43 11.14 -2.46 9.48
CA ILE A 43 11.33 -1.16 8.82
C ILE A 43 11.76 -1.35 7.36
N SER A 44 12.67 -2.28 7.07
CA SER A 44 13.11 -2.55 5.70
C SER A 44 11.95 -2.94 4.79
N VAL A 45 11.09 -3.87 5.22
CA VAL A 45 9.90 -4.26 4.44
C VAL A 45 8.96 -3.08 4.27
N LYS A 46 8.75 -2.28 5.32
CA LYS A 46 7.85 -1.12 5.24
C LYS A 46 8.35 -0.06 4.26
N VAL A 47 9.65 0.19 4.22
CA VAL A 47 10.28 1.11 3.27
C VAL A 47 10.15 0.61 1.85
N VAL A 48 10.36 -0.68 1.60
CA VAL A 48 10.19 -1.28 0.26
C VAL A 48 8.74 -1.13 -0.20
N ASN A 49 7.77 -1.53 0.62
CA ASN A 49 6.36 -1.43 0.27
C ASN A 49 5.94 0.02 0.01
N PHE A 50 6.40 0.96 0.84
CA PHE A 50 6.16 2.39 0.63
C PHE A 50 6.75 2.90 -0.68
N ALA A 51 8.01 2.57 -0.98
CA ALA A 51 8.68 3.00 -2.21
C ALA A 51 7.98 2.44 -3.46
N VAL A 52 7.66 1.14 -3.47
CA VAL A 52 6.96 0.51 -4.58
C VAL A 52 5.57 1.12 -4.75
N GLY A 53 4.82 1.29 -3.65
CA GLY A 53 3.49 1.91 -3.68
C GLY A 53 3.51 3.33 -4.22
N LEU A 54 4.52 4.12 -3.84
CA LEU A 54 4.70 5.48 -4.34
C LEU A 54 5.05 5.49 -5.83
N LEU A 55 5.92 4.59 -6.29
CA LEU A 55 6.28 4.46 -7.70
C LEU A 55 5.08 4.09 -8.57
N VAL A 56 4.31 3.06 -8.20
CA VAL A 56 3.16 2.63 -8.99
C VAL A 56 2.00 3.63 -8.92
N GLY A 57 1.75 4.23 -7.75
CA GLY A 57 0.73 5.26 -7.60
C GLY A 57 1.06 6.52 -8.40
N PHE A 58 2.32 6.94 -8.39
CA PHE A 58 2.78 8.07 -9.20
C PHE A 58 2.73 7.74 -10.70
N PHE A 59 3.11 6.52 -11.09
CA PHE A 59 2.97 6.08 -12.47
C PHE A 59 1.50 6.13 -12.92
N CYS A 60 0.57 5.56 -12.16
CA CYS A 60 -0.87 5.63 -12.44
C CYS A 60 -1.35 7.08 -12.59
N TYR A 61 -0.94 7.97 -11.69
CA TYR A 61 -1.26 9.39 -11.78
C TYR A 61 -0.78 10.02 -13.11
N LEU A 62 0.43 9.71 -13.56
CA LEU A 62 0.98 10.23 -14.81
C LEU A 62 0.23 9.73 -16.06
N VAL A 63 -0.28 8.50 -16.03
CA VAL A 63 -1.06 7.92 -17.16
C VAL A 63 -2.56 8.19 -17.05
N GLY A 64 -3.00 8.93 -16.03
CA GLY A 64 -4.41 9.33 -15.84
C GLY A 64 -5.31 8.26 -15.22
N PHE A 65 -4.74 7.31 -14.46
CA PHE A 65 -5.45 6.24 -13.75
C PHE A 65 -5.46 6.40 -12.22
#